data_AF-A0A9D6KCN0-F1
#
_entry.id   AF-A0A9D6KCN0-F1
#
_cell.length_a   1.000
_cell.length_b   1.000
_cell.length_c   1.000
_cell.angle_alpha   90.00
_cell.angle_beta   90.00
_cell.angle_gamma   90.00
#
_symmetry.space_group_name_H-M   'P 1'
#
loop_
_entity.id
_entity.type
_entity.pdbx_description
1 polymer ?
#
loop_
_entity_poly.entity_id
_entity_poly.type
_entity_poly.pdbx_seq_one_letter_code
_entity_poly.pdbx_strand_id
1 'polypeptide(L)'
;MTPAAQLIALETAMRDLARLYEVAVLFAPLRERAEHELLPRMSELGSHLRHDLRGGTLAWPAIERTAAELQTLTARWGGALEDLRTSAPVVSAIDAFQRDDRAALARLLPQVFAGLRAVTLLPHELHYAVSVAAPRRHRPGGRPFLTVADAAEKIAACRDGIRPEPASDDWWELALPMLSLAEERETLDAPITLALDLRACDIAIFQAEDETTLRAYTACLVAPFTLVLGSEAGD
;
A
#
# COMPACT_ATOMS: atom_id res chain seq x y z
N MET A 1 11.09 4.93 35.70
CA MET A 1 11.17 4.29 34.36
C MET A 1 12.61 3.81 34.18
N THR A 2 12.85 2.60 33.71
CA THR A 2 14.22 2.06 33.58
C THR A 2 14.88 2.51 32.26
N PRO A 3 16.22 2.57 32.19
CA PRO A 3 16.94 2.87 30.94
C PRO A 3 16.52 1.99 29.76
N ALA A 4 16.28 0.70 30.00
CA ALA A 4 15.80 -0.24 28.99
C ALA A 4 14.40 0.13 28.45
N ALA A 5 13.47 0.54 29.32
CA ALA A 5 12.13 0.93 28.89
C ALA A 5 12.15 2.20 28.01
N GLN A 6 13.07 3.12 28.28
CA GLN A 6 13.24 4.34 27.50
C GLN A 6 13.81 4.08 26.11
N LEU A 7 14.78 3.17 26.00
CA LEU A 7 15.31 2.73 24.71
C LEU A 7 14.23 2.07 23.84
N ILE A 8 13.43 1.19 24.43
CA ILE A 8 12.29 0.56 23.74
C ILE A 8 11.29 1.62 23.24
N ALA A 9 11.01 2.64 24.06
CA ALA A 9 10.12 3.73 23.68
C ALA A 9 10.67 4.58 22.52
N LEU A 10 11.98 4.89 22.54
CA LEU A 10 12.65 5.58 21.43
C LEU A 10 12.64 4.76 20.14
N GLU A 11 12.92 3.46 20.22
CA GLU A 11 12.86 2.56 19.06
C GLU A 11 11.45 2.49 18.47
N THR A 12 10.43 2.48 19.32
CA THR A 12 9.03 2.52 18.90
C THR A 12 8.71 3.83 18.20
N ALA A 13 9.09 4.97 18.78
CA ALA A 13 8.88 6.28 18.17
C ALA A 13 9.61 6.45 16.83
N MET A 14 10.82 5.91 16.71
CA MET A 14 11.56 5.88 15.43
C MET A 14 10.83 5.04 14.37
N ARG A 15 10.26 3.89 14.77
CA ARG A 15 9.49 3.04 13.86
C ARG A 15 8.20 3.73 13.40
N ASP A 16 7.50 4.40 14.31
CA ASP A 16 6.28 5.14 13.98
C ASP A 16 6.59 6.28 13.01
N LEU A 17 7.70 7.00 13.21
CA LEU A 17 8.15 8.04 12.30
C LEU A 17 8.58 7.49 10.93
N ALA A 18 9.20 6.30 10.91
CA ALA A 18 9.54 5.62 9.66
C ALA A 18 8.29 5.22 8.87
N ARG A 19 7.26 4.70 9.55
CA ARG A 19 5.96 4.44 8.91
C ARG A 19 5.34 5.73 8.36
N LEU A 20 5.41 6.85 9.09
CA LEU A 20 4.92 8.14 8.59
C LEU A 20 5.68 8.59 7.34
N TYR A 21 6.99 8.38 7.29
CA TYR A 21 7.78 8.66 6.10
C TYR A 21 7.35 7.80 4.92
N GLU A 22 7.24 6.48 5.11
CA GLU A 22 6.79 5.53 4.09
C GLU A 22 5.43 5.94 3.51
N VAL A 23 4.49 6.34 4.37
CA VAL A 23 3.18 6.83 3.94
C VAL A 23 3.29 8.17 3.22
N ALA A 24 4.07 9.12 3.73
CA ALA A 24 4.19 10.44 3.13
C ALA A 24 4.76 10.40 1.70
N VAL A 25 5.71 9.49 1.43
CA VAL A 25 6.29 9.36 0.08
C VAL A 25 5.32 8.73 -0.93
N LEU A 26 4.26 8.06 -0.48
CA LEU A 26 3.19 7.58 -1.37
C LEU A 26 2.38 8.73 -1.98
N PHE A 27 2.34 9.89 -1.33
CA PHE A 27 1.48 11.01 -1.73
C PHE A 27 2.25 12.10 -2.44
N ALA A 28 1.81 12.47 -3.65
CA ALA A 28 2.49 13.45 -4.49
C ALA A 28 2.72 14.81 -3.78
N PRO A 29 1.74 15.36 -3.04
CA PRO A 29 1.94 16.64 -2.34
C PRO A 29 2.95 16.59 -1.18
N LEU A 30 3.27 15.40 -0.67
CA LEU A 30 4.13 15.22 0.50
C LEU A 30 5.49 14.62 0.17
N ARG A 31 5.63 13.88 -0.94
CA ARG A 31 6.85 13.13 -1.29
C ARG A 31 8.11 13.98 -1.25
N GLU A 32 8.17 15.05 -2.04
CA GLU A 32 9.38 15.89 -2.13
C GLU A 32 9.75 16.46 -0.75
N ARG A 33 8.76 16.94 0.00
CA ARG A 33 8.99 17.48 1.34
C ARG A 33 9.45 16.38 2.32
N ALA A 34 8.95 15.16 2.21
CA ALA A 34 9.35 14.05 3.06
C ALA A 34 10.79 13.63 2.77
N GLU A 35 11.18 13.57 1.50
CA GLU A 35 12.54 13.27 1.07
C GLU A 35 13.55 14.36 1.50
N HIS A 36 13.17 15.64 1.46
CA HIS A 36 14.06 16.75 1.81
C HIS A 36 14.08 17.11 3.31
N GLU A 37 12.98 16.91 4.03
CA GLU A 37 12.88 17.29 5.44
C GLU A 37 12.90 16.08 6.38
N LEU A 38 12.08 15.07 6.14
CA LEU A 38 11.85 14.00 7.11
C LEU A 38 12.97 12.95 7.08
N LEU A 39 13.33 12.46 5.89
CA LEU A 39 14.36 11.44 5.74
C LEU A 39 15.73 11.88 6.30
N PRO A 40 16.23 13.10 6.02
CA PRO A 40 17.49 13.55 6.58
C PRO A 40 17.43 13.67 8.10
N ARG A 41 16.32 14.17 8.67
CA ARG A 41 16.14 14.30 10.12
C ARG A 41 16.08 12.96 10.82
N MET A 42 15.37 11.98 10.26
CA MET A 42 15.37 10.60 10.77
C MET A 42 16.78 10.00 10.75
N SER A 43 17.53 10.22 9.68
CA SER A 43 18.90 9.72 9.52
C SER A 43 19.87 10.36 10.53
N GLU A 44 19.72 11.66 10.78
CA GLU A 44 20.46 12.41 11.80
C GLU A 44 20.16 11.88 13.20
N LEU A 45 18.89 11.78 13.58
CA LEU A 45 18.46 11.27 14.90
C LEU A 45 18.93 9.84 15.14
N GLY A 46 18.77 8.95 14.15
CA GLY A 46 19.25 7.57 14.25
C GLY A 46 20.77 7.49 14.37
N SER A 47 21.51 8.39 13.71
CA SER A 47 22.98 8.43 13.79
C SER A 47 23.46 8.95 15.14
N HIS A 48 22.83 10.00 15.67
CA HIS A 48 23.10 10.51 17.03
C HIS A 48 22.85 9.44 18.09
N LEU A 49 21.69 8.76 18.04
CA LEU A 49 21.37 7.69 18.99
C LEU A 49 22.39 6.54 18.94
N ARG A 50 22.79 6.10 17.75
CA ARG A 50 23.82 5.05 17.60
C ARG A 50 25.18 5.50 18.10
N HIS A 51 25.54 6.77 17.88
CA HIS A 51 26.80 7.33 18.37
C HIS A 51 26.82 7.34 19.91
N ASP A 52 25.77 7.87 20.54
CA ASP A 52 25.67 7.97 22.00
C ASP A 52 25.61 6.61 22.68
N LEU A 53 24.91 5.64 22.07
CA LEU A 53 24.88 4.25 22.54
C LEU A 53 26.26 3.60 22.51
N ARG A 54 27.01 3.77 21.42
CA ARG A 54 28.36 3.19 21.27
C ARG A 54 29.39 3.87 22.18
N GLY A 55 29.23 5.17 22.43
CA GLY A 55 30.10 5.94 23.31
C GLY A 55 29.88 5.66 24.81
N GLY A 56 28.81 4.95 25.18
CA GLY A 56 28.41 4.78 26.58
C GLY A 56 27.95 6.09 27.23
N THR A 57 27.63 7.11 26.42
CA THR A 57 27.37 8.49 26.82
C THR A 57 25.90 8.88 26.69
N LEU A 58 24.99 7.90 26.57
CA LEU A 58 23.56 8.15 26.47
C LEU A 58 23.01 8.70 27.80
N ALA A 59 23.25 9.99 28.03
CA ALA A 59 22.82 10.72 29.20
C ALA A 59 21.32 11.01 29.12
N TRP A 60 20.68 11.07 30.29
CA TRP A 60 19.25 11.32 30.41
C TRP A 60 18.74 12.53 29.60
N PRO A 61 19.43 13.70 29.61
CA PRO A 61 18.99 14.86 28.82
C PRO A 61 19.04 14.66 27.30
N ALA A 62 19.92 13.78 26.80
CA ALA A 62 20.01 13.48 25.37
C ALA A 62 18.84 12.59 24.90
N ILE A 63 18.44 11.62 25.74
CA ILE A 63 17.25 10.78 25.52
C ILE A 63 16.00 11.66 25.49
N GLU A 64 15.82 12.53 26.47
CA GLU A 64 14.65 13.42 26.55
C GLU A 64 14.57 14.36 25.34
N ARG A 65 15.69 14.95 24.93
CA ARG A 65 15.75 15.82 23.75
C ARG A 65 15.37 15.06 22.47
N THR A 66 15.93 13.88 22.27
CA THR A 66 15.63 13.05 21.09
C THR A 66 14.18 12.61 21.08
N ALA A 67 13.64 12.20 22.24
CA ALA A 67 12.23 11.85 22.37
C ALA A 67 11.31 13.03 22.02
N ALA A 68 11.62 14.24 22.52
CA ALA A 68 10.85 15.43 22.22
C ALA A 68 10.89 15.79 20.72
N GLU A 69 12.05 15.63 20.08
CA GLU A 69 12.19 15.86 18.64
C GLU A 69 11.39 14.85 17.82
N LEU A 70 11.45 13.56 18.17
CA LEU A 70 10.65 12.52 17.53
C LEU A 70 9.15 12.81 17.66
N GLN A 71 8.68 13.16 18.85
CA GLN A 71 7.27 13.52 19.08
C GLN A 71 6.85 14.73 18.23
N THR A 72 7.72 15.74 18.14
CA THR A 72 7.46 16.94 17.33
C THR A 72 7.35 16.60 15.85
N LEU A 73 8.27 15.79 15.33
CA LEU A 73 8.25 15.34 13.94
C LEU A 73 7.01 14.49 13.65
N THR A 74 6.71 13.52 14.51
CA THR A 74 5.52 12.67 14.39
C THR A 74 4.24 13.50 14.38
N ALA A 75 4.09 14.46 15.29
CA ALA A 75 2.92 15.34 15.35
C ALA A 75 2.80 16.21 14.08
N ARG A 76 3.90 16.79 13.62
CA ARG A 76 3.92 17.62 12.40
C ARG A 76 3.53 16.83 11.16
N TRP A 77 4.07 15.63 10.99
CA TRP A 77 3.81 14.79 9.81
C TRP A 77 2.46 14.09 9.86
N GLY A 78 2.00 13.69 11.05
CA GLY A 78 0.62 13.25 11.27
C GLY A 78 -0.39 14.33 10.89
N GLY A 79 -0.14 15.59 11.30
CA GLY A 79 -0.97 16.73 10.90
C GLY A 79 -0.99 16.95 9.39
N ALA A 80 0.18 16.89 8.72
CA ALA A 80 0.25 17.04 7.27
C ALA A 80 -0.51 15.95 6.49
N LEU A 81 -0.54 14.71 7.01
CA LEU A 81 -1.33 13.62 6.42
C LEU A 81 -2.84 13.81 6.63
N GLU A 82 -3.25 14.33 7.79
CA GLU A 82 -4.67 14.62 8.05
C GLU A 82 -5.16 15.81 7.21
N ASP A 83 -4.33 16.85 7.04
CA ASP A 83 -4.60 17.95 6.12
C ASP A 83 -4.75 17.46 4.68
N LEU A 84 -3.87 16.53 4.25
CA LEU A 84 -3.95 15.92 2.93
C LEU A 84 -5.25 15.14 2.73
N ARG A 85 -5.69 14.38 3.74
CA ARG A 85 -6.92 13.58 3.68
C ARG A 85 -8.15 14.42 3.32
N THR A 86 -8.19 15.67 3.75
CA THR A 86 -9.30 16.61 3.50
C THR A 86 -9.03 17.56 2.34
N SER A 87 -7.90 17.41 1.64
CA SER A 87 -7.52 18.26 0.51
C SER A 87 -8.44 18.05 -0.71
N ALA A 88 -8.60 19.10 -1.51
CA ALA A 88 -9.47 19.08 -2.68
C ALA A 88 -9.12 17.98 -3.71
N PRO A 89 -7.85 17.68 -4.02
CA PRO A 89 -7.51 16.58 -4.94
C PRO A 89 -7.97 15.21 -4.42
N VAL A 90 -7.77 14.92 -3.13
CA VAL A 90 -8.16 13.65 -2.50
C VAL A 90 -9.69 13.52 -2.48
N VAL A 91 -10.40 14.54 -2.01
CA VAL A 91 -11.87 14.53 -1.97
C VAL A 91 -12.46 14.36 -3.37
N SER A 92 -11.90 15.05 -4.36
CA SER A 92 -12.35 14.92 -5.76
C SER A 92 -12.06 13.54 -6.34
N ALA A 93 -10.92 12.92 -6.00
CA ALA A 93 -10.59 11.57 -6.45
C ALA A 93 -11.54 10.52 -5.84
N ILE A 94 -11.87 10.65 -4.56
CA ILE A 94 -12.83 9.78 -3.87
C ILE A 94 -14.23 9.94 -4.48
N ASP A 95 -14.67 11.18 -4.75
CA ASP A 95 -15.96 11.42 -5.40
C ASP A 95 -15.99 10.86 -6.83
N ALA A 96 -14.92 11.05 -7.60
CA ALA A 96 -14.78 10.44 -8.93
C ALA A 96 -14.83 8.90 -8.86
N PHE A 97 -14.19 8.31 -7.85
CA PHE A 97 -14.24 6.86 -7.60
C PHE A 97 -15.66 6.38 -7.31
N GLN A 98 -16.37 7.06 -6.41
CA GLN A 98 -17.76 6.71 -6.04
C GLN A 98 -18.74 6.83 -7.21
N ARG A 99 -18.48 7.76 -8.14
CA ARG A 99 -19.26 7.96 -9.37
C ARG A 99 -18.80 7.10 -10.55
N ASP A 100 -17.80 6.26 -10.36
CA ASP A 100 -17.19 5.45 -11.42
C ASP A 100 -16.61 6.27 -12.59
N ASP A 101 -16.20 7.52 -12.33
CA ASP A 101 -15.72 8.49 -13.31
C ASP A 101 -14.24 8.25 -13.67
N ARG A 102 -14.01 7.35 -14.62
CA ARG A 102 -12.66 6.91 -15.04
C ARG A 102 -11.80 8.03 -15.59
N ALA A 103 -12.39 8.93 -16.37
CA ALA A 103 -11.68 10.06 -16.94
C ALA A 103 -11.22 11.03 -15.84
N ALA A 104 -12.06 11.30 -14.85
CA ALA A 104 -11.67 12.10 -13.70
C ALA A 104 -10.58 11.39 -12.86
N LEU A 105 -10.70 10.09 -12.61
CA LEU A 105 -9.67 9.32 -11.90
C LEU A 105 -8.31 9.35 -12.60
N ALA A 106 -8.28 9.14 -13.92
CA ALA A 106 -7.05 9.18 -14.72
C ALA A 106 -6.30 10.52 -14.58
N ARG A 107 -7.06 11.62 -14.42
CA ARG A 107 -6.51 12.96 -14.20
C ARG A 107 -6.14 13.25 -12.74
N LEU A 108 -6.92 12.74 -11.78
CA LEU A 108 -6.80 13.11 -10.36
C LEU A 108 -5.82 12.23 -9.59
N LEU A 109 -5.79 10.92 -9.83
CA LEU A 109 -4.95 10.01 -9.05
C LEU A 109 -3.45 10.31 -9.14
N PRO A 110 -2.87 10.71 -10.28
CA PRO A 110 -1.47 11.17 -10.34
C PRO A 110 -1.17 12.43 -9.51
N GLN A 111 -2.19 13.23 -9.17
CA GLN A 111 -2.04 14.39 -8.29
C GLN A 111 -2.12 14.01 -6.81
N VAL A 112 -2.70 12.84 -6.50
CA VAL A 112 -2.84 12.31 -5.15
C VAL A 112 -1.63 11.43 -4.81
N PHE A 113 -1.34 10.44 -5.66
CA PHE A 113 -0.29 9.46 -5.44
C PHE A 113 0.97 9.77 -6.25
N ALA A 114 2.11 9.76 -5.58
CA ALA A 114 3.39 10.04 -6.20
C ALA A 114 3.82 8.93 -7.14
N GLY A 115 4.42 9.28 -8.28
CA GLY A 115 4.92 8.30 -9.27
C GLY A 115 3.84 7.49 -9.98
N LEU A 116 2.56 7.74 -9.69
CA LEU A 116 1.45 7.04 -10.32
C LEU A 116 1.10 7.70 -11.66
N ARG A 117 1.06 6.93 -12.73
CA ARG A 117 0.67 7.38 -14.07
C ARG A 117 -0.49 6.55 -14.62
N ALA A 118 -1.38 7.18 -15.37
CA ALA A 118 -2.40 6.46 -16.12
C ALA A 118 -1.78 5.77 -17.34
N VAL A 119 -2.15 4.52 -17.57
CA VAL A 119 -1.73 3.73 -18.75
C VAL A 119 -2.68 4.05 -19.90
N THR A 120 -2.14 4.59 -20.99
CA THR A 120 -2.94 5.04 -22.15
C THR A 120 -3.19 3.94 -23.16
N LEU A 121 -2.24 3.01 -23.31
CA LEU A 121 -2.35 1.84 -24.19
C LEU A 121 -2.46 0.61 -23.31
N LEU A 122 -3.69 0.17 -23.09
CA LEU A 122 -3.96 -1.01 -22.28
C LEU A 122 -3.60 -2.28 -23.07
N PRO A 123 -2.89 -3.23 -22.45
CA PRO A 123 -2.86 -4.60 -22.92
C PRO A 123 -4.28 -5.15 -23.08
N HIS A 124 -4.48 -6.06 -24.04
CA HIS A 124 -5.78 -6.71 -24.21
C HIS A 124 -6.12 -7.66 -23.07
N GLU A 125 -5.11 -8.17 -22.39
CA GLU A 125 -5.23 -9.14 -21.31
C GLU A 125 -4.36 -8.70 -20.13
N LEU A 126 -4.88 -8.83 -18.91
CA LEU A 126 -4.12 -8.68 -17.66
C LEU A 126 -4.41 -9.86 -16.74
N HIS A 127 -3.45 -10.19 -15.89
CA HIS A 127 -3.56 -11.27 -14.92
C HIS A 127 -3.87 -10.74 -13.52
N TYR A 128 -4.81 -11.39 -12.84
CA TYR A 128 -5.15 -11.16 -11.44
C TYR A 128 -4.83 -12.40 -10.61
N ALA A 129 -4.05 -12.24 -9.54
CA ALA A 129 -3.74 -13.31 -8.60
C ALA A 129 -4.92 -13.61 -7.68
N VAL A 130 -5.41 -14.85 -7.67
CA VAL A 130 -6.43 -15.27 -6.71
C VAL A 130 -5.72 -15.73 -5.44
N SER A 131 -5.86 -14.97 -4.36
CA SER A 131 -5.31 -15.36 -3.06
C SER A 131 -5.95 -16.66 -2.55
N VAL A 132 -5.11 -17.68 -2.36
CA VAL A 132 -5.45 -18.99 -1.78
C VAL A 132 -5.14 -19.07 -0.28
N ALA A 133 -4.67 -17.99 0.32
CA ALA A 133 -4.45 -17.92 1.76
C ALA A 133 -5.80 -17.94 2.49
N ALA A 134 -5.90 -18.72 3.56
CA ALA A 134 -7.07 -18.67 4.41
C ALA A 134 -7.14 -17.31 5.14
N PRO A 135 -8.34 -16.71 5.30
CA PRO A 135 -8.47 -15.48 6.05
C PRO A 135 -7.89 -15.65 7.46
N ARG A 136 -7.01 -14.73 7.87
CA ARG A 136 -6.29 -14.75 9.16
C ARG A 136 -7.18 -14.52 10.39
N ARG A 137 -8.45 -14.96 10.38
CA ARG A 137 -9.31 -14.94 11.58
C ARG A 137 -8.88 -16.04 12.55
N HIS A 138 -7.85 -15.72 13.33
CA HIS A 138 -7.52 -16.20 14.68
C HIS A 138 -8.24 -17.47 15.16
N ARG A 139 -7.83 -18.64 14.66
CA ARG A 139 -7.94 -19.89 15.43
C ARG A 139 -6.59 -20.60 15.43
N PRO A 140 -6.00 -20.88 16.61
CA PRO A 140 -4.90 -21.81 16.72
C PRO A 140 -5.29 -23.13 16.05
N GLY A 141 -4.48 -23.59 15.09
CA GLY A 141 -4.74 -24.83 14.32
C GLY A 141 -5.59 -24.68 13.06
N GLY A 142 -5.89 -23.46 12.61
CA GLY A 142 -6.51 -23.22 11.30
C GLY A 142 -5.61 -23.66 10.13
N ARG A 143 -6.21 -24.08 9.01
CA ARG A 143 -5.46 -24.39 7.79
C ARG A 143 -4.89 -23.09 7.19
N PRO A 144 -3.61 -23.06 6.78
CA PRO A 144 -3.00 -21.86 6.20
C PRO A 144 -3.54 -21.53 4.80
N PHE A 145 -4.09 -22.53 4.10
CA PHE A 145 -4.59 -22.41 2.74
C PHE A 145 -6.08 -22.79 2.65
N LEU A 146 -6.75 -22.22 1.66
CA LEU A 146 -8.12 -22.59 1.26
C LEU A 146 -8.19 -24.06 0.84
N THR A 147 -9.35 -24.69 1.09
CA THR A 147 -9.61 -25.99 0.46
C THR A 147 -9.89 -25.81 -1.03
N VAL A 148 -9.83 -26.89 -1.82
CA VAL A 148 -10.19 -26.86 -3.25
C VAL A 148 -11.61 -26.34 -3.45
N ALA A 149 -12.55 -26.72 -2.56
CA ALA A 149 -13.93 -26.24 -2.61
C ALA A 149 -14.00 -24.73 -2.35
N ASP A 150 -13.32 -24.22 -1.32
CA ASP A 150 -13.31 -22.79 -0.99
C ASP A 150 -12.64 -21.96 -2.10
N ALA A 151 -11.57 -22.49 -2.70
CA ALA A 151 -10.90 -21.86 -3.84
C ALA A 151 -11.82 -21.82 -5.07
N ALA A 152 -12.52 -22.91 -5.37
CA ALA A 152 -13.49 -22.97 -6.46
C ALA A 152 -14.66 -22.00 -6.24
N GLU A 153 -15.16 -21.88 -5.01
CA GLU A 153 -16.20 -20.91 -4.64
C GLU A 153 -15.70 -19.47 -4.81
N LYS A 154 -14.48 -19.17 -4.36
CA LYS A 154 -13.85 -17.86 -4.56
C LYS A 154 -13.71 -17.50 -6.05
N ILE A 155 -13.26 -18.43 -6.87
CA ILE A 155 -13.16 -18.25 -8.34
C ILE A 155 -14.55 -18.09 -8.96
N ALA A 156 -15.54 -18.86 -8.51
CA ALA A 156 -16.91 -18.74 -8.99
C ALA A 156 -17.50 -17.37 -8.66
N ALA A 157 -17.24 -16.84 -7.47
CA ALA A 157 -17.69 -15.51 -7.05
C ALA A 157 -17.08 -14.38 -7.91
N CYS A 158 -15.88 -14.57 -8.46
CA CYS A 158 -15.28 -13.60 -9.39
C CYS A 158 -16.10 -13.40 -10.68
N ARG A 159 -17.03 -14.32 -11.03
CA ARG A 159 -17.93 -14.14 -12.18
C ARG A 159 -18.88 -12.97 -12.02
N ASP A 160 -19.25 -12.64 -10.78
CA ASP A 160 -20.08 -11.47 -10.45
C ASP A 160 -19.24 -10.19 -10.33
N GLY A 161 -17.93 -10.30 -10.52
CA GLY A 161 -16.94 -9.23 -10.47
C GLY A 161 -15.90 -9.42 -9.36
N ILE A 162 -14.72 -8.85 -9.58
CA ILE A 162 -13.59 -8.90 -8.67
C ILE A 162 -13.58 -7.63 -7.83
N ARG A 163 -13.77 -7.79 -6.52
CA ARG A 163 -13.73 -6.68 -5.57
C ARG A 163 -12.34 -6.60 -4.93
N PRO A 164 -11.75 -5.41 -4.83
CA PRO A 164 -10.49 -5.29 -4.12
C PRO A 164 -10.65 -5.58 -2.63
N GLU A 165 -9.65 -6.25 -2.07
CA GLU A 165 -9.50 -6.45 -0.63
C GLU A 165 -8.41 -5.47 -0.16
N PRO A 166 -8.72 -4.50 0.73
CA PRO A 166 -7.71 -3.61 1.29
C PRO A 166 -6.59 -4.41 1.97
N ALA A 167 -5.33 -4.03 1.73
CA ALA A 167 -4.17 -4.69 2.33
C ALA A 167 -3.94 -4.20 3.77
N SER A 168 -4.42 -2.99 4.08
CA SER A 168 -4.35 -2.37 5.40
C SER A 168 -5.66 -1.64 5.77
N ASP A 169 -5.75 -1.23 7.04
CA ASP A 169 -6.81 -0.36 7.55
C ASP A 169 -6.52 1.14 7.28
N ASP A 170 -5.52 1.45 6.46
CA ASP A 170 -5.16 2.82 6.15
C ASP A 170 -6.26 3.48 5.30
N TRP A 171 -6.60 4.73 5.62
CA TRP A 171 -7.82 5.37 5.09
C TRP A 171 -7.84 5.48 3.56
N TRP A 172 -6.69 5.63 2.91
CA TRP A 172 -6.61 5.77 1.46
C TRP A 172 -6.86 4.43 0.75
N GLU A 173 -6.48 3.30 1.33
CA GLU A 173 -6.81 1.98 0.78
C GLU A 173 -8.29 1.67 0.93
N LEU A 174 -8.90 2.10 2.03
CA LEU A 174 -10.34 1.96 2.26
C LEU A 174 -11.17 2.88 1.35
N ALA A 175 -10.68 4.10 1.10
CA ALA A 175 -11.40 5.11 0.31
C ALA A 175 -11.19 4.95 -1.21
N LEU A 176 -10.03 4.45 -1.62
CA LEU A 176 -9.64 4.22 -3.02
C LEU A 176 -9.09 2.80 -3.16
N PRO A 177 -9.93 1.77 -2.97
CA PRO A 177 -9.49 0.38 -3.07
C PRO A 177 -9.07 0.07 -4.51
N MET A 178 -8.04 -0.77 -4.64
CA MET A 178 -7.43 -1.07 -5.94
C MET A 178 -7.10 -2.56 -6.08
N LEU A 179 -7.21 -3.05 -7.32
CA LEU A 179 -6.72 -4.37 -7.70
C LEU A 179 -5.29 -4.25 -8.22
N SER A 180 -4.42 -5.13 -7.74
CA SER A 180 -3.11 -5.36 -8.36
C SER A 180 -3.24 -6.37 -9.49
N LEU A 181 -2.76 -5.98 -10.66
CA LEU A 181 -2.81 -6.73 -11.91
C LEU A 181 -1.39 -6.84 -12.48
N ALA A 182 -1.15 -7.84 -13.31
CA ALA A 182 0.12 -8.00 -14.01
C ALA A 182 -0.10 -8.17 -15.52
N GLU A 183 0.85 -7.69 -16.33
CA GLU A 183 0.86 -7.98 -17.76
C GLU A 183 1.29 -9.42 -18.04
N GLU A 184 2.26 -9.91 -17.29
CA GLU A 184 2.81 -11.24 -17.40
C GLU A 184 2.43 -12.07 -16.17
N ARG A 185 1.86 -13.25 -16.42
CA ARG A 185 1.45 -14.18 -15.37
C ARG A 185 2.62 -14.60 -14.47
N GLU A 186 3.81 -14.77 -15.02
CA GLU A 186 5.03 -15.24 -14.36
C GLU A 186 5.51 -14.27 -13.27
N THR A 187 5.07 -13.01 -13.33
CA THR A 187 5.37 -12.01 -12.31
C THR A 187 4.50 -12.15 -11.06
N LEU A 188 3.42 -12.94 -11.14
CA LEU A 188 2.54 -13.24 -10.02
C LEU A 188 3.01 -14.51 -9.30
N ASP A 189 3.40 -14.36 -8.05
CA ASP A 189 3.63 -15.48 -7.14
C ASP A 189 2.29 -16.04 -6.63
N ALA A 190 1.51 -16.62 -7.53
CA ALA A 190 0.19 -17.17 -7.24
C ALA A 190 -0.08 -18.49 -7.99
N PRO A 191 -0.55 -19.54 -7.29
CA PRO A 191 -0.86 -20.82 -7.93
C PRO A 191 -2.11 -20.75 -8.82
N ILE A 192 -2.96 -19.73 -8.63
CA ILE A 192 -4.20 -19.53 -9.38
C ILE A 192 -4.23 -18.08 -9.85
N THR A 193 -4.39 -17.90 -11.16
CA THR A 193 -4.50 -16.59 -11.80
C THR A 193 -5.73 -16.55 -12.71
N LEU A 194 -6.34 -15.38 -12.81
CA LEU A 194 -7.40 -15.09 -13.79
C LEU A 194 -6.80 -14.23 -14.89
N ALA A 195 -6.90 -14.66 -16.14
CA ALA A 195 -6.55 -13.84 -17.29
C ALA A 195 -7.80 -13.07 -17.74
N LEU A 196 -7.80 -11.75 -17.54
CA LEU A 196 -8.92 -10.84 -17.70
C LEU A 196 -8.87 -10.22 -19.10
N ASP A 197 -9.94 -10.36 -19.90
CA ASP A 197 -10.06 -9.68 -21.20
C ASP A 197 -10.54 -8.24 -21.00
N LEU A 198 -9.61 -7.30 -21.10
CA LEU A 198 -9.89 -5.88 -20.89
C LEU A 198 -10.59 -5.21 -22.06
N ARG A 199 -10.69 -5.85 -23.24
CA ARG A 199 -11.39 -5.27 -24.39
C ARG A 199 -12.88 -5.04 -24.13
N ALA A 200 -13.44 -5.78 -23.18
CA ALA A 200 -14.84 -5.68 -22.77
C ALA A 200 -15.04 -4.76 -21.55
N CYS A 201 -13.99 -4.12 -21.05
CA CYS A 201 -14.01 -3.40 -19.78
C CYS A 201 -13.69 -1.92 -19.97
N ASP A 202 -14.52 -1.06 -19.38
CA ASP A 202 -14.18 0.36 -19.23
C ASP A 202 -13.52 0.57 -17.86
N ILE A 203 -12.18 0.57 -17.84
CA ILE A 203 -11.39 0.74 -16.63
C ILE A 203 -10.16 1.61 -16.86
N ALA A 204 -9.86 2.47 -15.88
CA ALA A 204 -8.60 3.19 -15.81
C ALA A 204 -7.55 2.32 -15.10
N ILE A 205 -6.46 2.03 -15.79
CA ILE A 205 -5.30 1.31 -15.23
C ILE A 205 -4.16 2.29 -15.01
N PHE A 206 -3.43 2.06 -13.93
CA PHE A 206 -2.32 2.91 -13.50
C PHE A 206 -1.08 2.07 -13.27
N GLN A 207 0.08 2.70 -13.38
CA GLN A 207 1.37 2.10 -13.06
C GLN A 207 2.13 3.04 -12.12
N ALA A 208 2.74 2.48 -11.08
CA ALA A 208 3.70 3.22 -10.26
C ALA A 208 5.10 3.09 -10.89
N GLU A 209 5.90 4.16 -10.82
CA GLU A 209 7.22 4.26 -11.48
C GLU A 209 8.17 3.09 -11.21
N ASP A 210 8.12 2.52 -10.00
CA ASP A 210 9.02 1.45 -9.55
C ASP A 210 8.34 0.07 -9.43
N GLU A 211 7.12 -0.09 -9.95
CA GLU A 211 6.36 -1.35 -9.87
C GLU A 211 6.13 -1.99 -11.24
N THR A 212 6.33 -3.31 -11.30
CA THR A 212 5.98 -4.13 -12.46
C THR A 212 4.50 -4.44 -12.53
N THR A 213 3.79 -4.28 -11.41
CA THR A 213 2.33 -4.46 -11.32
C THR A 213 1.57 -3.21 -11.73
N LEU A 214 0.41 -3.43 -12.32
CA LEU A 214 -0.57 -2.44 -12.68
C LEU A 214 -1.65 -2.34 -11.61
N ARG A 215 -2.26 -1.17 -11.45
CA ARG A 215 -3.28 -0.88 -10.44
C ARG A 215 -4.59 -0.47 -11.11
N ALA A 216 -5.66 -1.12 -10.71
CA ALA A 216 -7.03 -0.84 -11.16
C ALA A 216 -7.83 -0.28 -9.98
N TYR A 217 -8.10 1.03 -9.96
CA TYR A 217 -8.94 1.65 -8.93
C TYR A 217 -10.41 1.51 -9.31
N THR A 218 -11.08 0.54 -8.67
CA THR A 218 -12.51 0.26 -8.89
C THR A 218 -13.16 -0.37 -7.66
N ALA A 219 -14.45 -0.14 -7.46
CA ALA A 219 -15.22 -0.85 -6.43
C ALA A 219 -15.49 -2.32 -6.81
N CYS A 220 -15.52 -2.61 -8.11
CA CYS A 220 -15.75 -3.95 -8.66
C CYS A 220 -15.29 -4.00 -10.12
N LEU A 221 -14.38 -4.90 -10.46
CA LEU A 221 -13.99 -5.16 -11.85
C LEU A 221 -14.85 -6.29 -12.42
N VAL A 222 -15.70 -5.97 -13.39
CA VAL A 222 -16.45 -6.95 -14.16
C VAL A 222 -15.73 -7.14 -15.50
N ALA A 223 -15.08 -8.29 -15.66
CA ALA A 223 -14.35 -8.66 -16.87
C ALA A 223 -14.59 -10.14 -17.20
N PRO A 224 -14.77 -10.51 -18.48
CA PRO A 224 -14.62 -11.90 -18.89
C PRO A 224 -13.22 -12.39 -18.51
N PHE A 225 -13.11 -13.62 -18.04
CA PHE A 225 -11.82 -14.19 -17.68
C PHE A 225 -11.70 -15.66 -18.00
N THR A 226 -10.46 -16.10 -18.17
CA THR A 226 -10.10 -17.52 -18.19
C THR A 226 -9.28 -17.88 -16.95
N LEU A 227 -9.44 -19.12 -16.48
CA LEU A 227 -8.69 -19.63 -15.34
C LEU A 227 -7.35 -20.18 -15.81
N VAL A 228 -6.27 -19.74 -15.17
CA VAL A 228 -4.90 -20.14 -15.49
C VAL A 228 -4.24 -20.69 -14.23
N LEU A 229 -3.86 -21.97 -14.26
CA LEU A 229 -3.29 -22.70 -13.12
C LEU A 229 -1.75 -22.74 -13.18
N GLY A 230 -1.11 -22.65 -12.01
CA GLY A 230 0.32 -22.95 -11.77
C GLY A 230 0.79 -24.15 -12.58
N SER A 231 1.84 -24.04 -13.38
CA SER A 231 2.59 -25.25 -13.73
C SER A 231 3.22 -25.76 -12.44
N GLU A 232 3.01 -27.03 -12.09
CA GLU A 232 3.72 -27.65 -10.98
C GLU A 232 5.22 -27.40 -11.20
N ALA A 233 5.89 -26.81 -10.20
CA ALA A 233 7.34 -26.74 -10.21
C ALA A 233 7.81 -28.20 -10.27
N GLY A 234 8.36 -28.59 -11.42
CA GLY A 234 8.89 -29.94 -11.59
C GLY A 234 9.96 -30.18 -10.54
N ASP A 235 9.75 -31.22 -9.72
CA ASP A 235 10.76 -31.80 -8.83
C ASP A 235 11.94 -32.37 -9.63
#